data_AF-A0A167YQ92-F1
#
_entry.id   AF-A0A167YQ92-F1
#
_cell.length_a   1.000
_cell.length_b   1.000
_cell.length_c   1.000
_cell.angle_alpha   90.00
_cell.angle_beta   90.00
_cell.angle_gamma   90.00
#
_symmetry.space_group_name_H-M   'P 1'
#
loop_
_entity.id
_entity.type
_entity.pdbx_description
1 polymer ?
#
loop_
_entity_poly.entity_id
_entity_poly.type
_entity_poly.pdbx_seq_one_letter_code
_entity_poly.pdbx_strand_id
1 'polypeptide(L)'
;MAARNNDLRATKGLLTTVLDDGHEKALYKAVTNVLSLDVTIKAFAQILDGLPTVAAAGAVPKDHPIVQLQHRDICDGYLAKASALQELVNPSTFVFQPWVLWAFQQATPGTKQFSLWLVELVVVSCHQIAACLYERDAGAHKHQLHRDWYAMAERGRLSGQRPRGAYPRPVAFSHVAYWRPDLCPRGEADVAALPYTLYPPTETQFDALVAFLLSSPHDDDHRFLRAACPLPIHATNDNRPRWDPWEALTKFHIFRDNAALAVPTVRSLGCTSIRPIDWPESLDRRTVYDLMRKRDSGEEYDAEKLAAAQAGISWVTPTSPYSHPKPDWLQNSIWNGR
;
A
#
# COMPACT_ATOMS: atom_id res chain seq x y z
N MET A 1 -42.32 -19.84 7.73
CA MET A 1 -41.55 -19.18 6.65
C MET A 1 -40.28 -18.55 7.24
N ALA A 2 -39.36 -19.38 7.74
CA ALA A 2 -38.09 -18.94 8.30
C ALA A 2 -37.05 -20.01 7.96
N ALA A 3 -36.31 -19.81 6.86
CA ALA A 3 -35.13 -20.58 6.47
C ALA A 3 -34.55 -20.06 5.14
N ARG A 4 -34.09 -18.81 5.09
CA ARG A 4 -33.21 -18.30 4.02
C ARG A 4 -32.42 -17.10 4.58
N ASN A 5 -31.29 -17.35 5.24
CA ASN A 5 -30.18 -16.38 5.39
C ASN A 5 -29.13 -16.86 6.41
N ASN A 6 -28.61 -18.09 6.31
CA ASN A 6 -27.47 -18.44 7.16
C ASN A 6 -26.43 -19.39 6.56
N ASP A 7 -26.40 -19.61 5.24
CA ASP A 7 -25.56 -20.66 4.65
C ASP A 7 -24.61 -20.18 3.53
N LEU A 8 -24.12 -18.94 3.62
CA LEU A 8 -23.04 -18.42 2.76
C LEU A 8 -21.74 -18.15 3.52
N ARG A 9 -21.65 -18.58 4.77
CA ARG A 9 -20.45 -18.46 5.61
C ARG A 9 -19.93 -19.85 5.97
N ALA A 10 -19.13 -20.43 5.08
CA ALA A 10 -17.99 -21.33 5.35
C ALA A 10 -17.80 -22.39 4.26
N THR A 11 -17.36 -21.98 3.07
CA THR A 11 -16.61 -22.88 2.17
C THR A 11 -15.47 -22.10 1.53
N LYS A 12 -14.26 -22.26 2.06
CA LYS A 12 -13.02 -21.85 1.40
C LYS A 12 -12.87 -22.74 0.16
N GLY A 13 -12.91 -22.17 -1.05
CA GLY A 13 -12.63 -22.93 -2.27
C GLY A 13 -11.11 -23.10 -2.46
N LEU A 14 -10.65 -24.31 -2.78
CA LEU A 14 -9.30 -24.52 -3.32
C LEU A 14 -9.30 -24.13 -4.81
N LEU A 15 -8.21 -23.51 -5.28
CA LEU A 15 -8.06 -23.04 -6.66
C LEU A 15 -8.36 -24.10 -7.73
N THR A 16 -7.96 -25.35 -7.47
CA THR A 16 -8.11 -26.49 -8.38
C THR A 16 -9.55 -26.89 -8.65
N THR A 17 -10.53 -26.29 -7.97
CA THR A 17 -11.96 -26.56 -8.19
C THR A 17 -12.69 -25.46 -8.97
N VAL A 18 -12.06 -24.31 -9.21
CA VAL A 18 -12.75 -23.11 -9.75
C VAL A 18 -12.10 -22.59 -11.03
N LEU A 19 -10.76 -22.59 -11.13
CA LEU A 19 -10.07 -22.04 -12.30
C LEU A 19 -9.83 -23.11 -13.36
N ASP A 20 -9.94 -22.72 -14.63
CA ASP A 20 -9.40 -23.51 -15.74
C ASP A 20 -7.87 -23.44 -15.81
N ASP A 21 -7.27 -24.35 -16.58
CA ASP A 21 -5.83 -24.44 -16.78
C ASP A 21 -5.19 -23.12 -17.23
N GLY A 22 -5.89 -22.30 -18.02
CA GLY A 22 -5.37 -21.05 -18.55
C GLY A 22 -5.27 -19.98 -17.46
N HIS A 23 -6.34 -19.80 -16.70
CA HIS A 23 -6.42 -18.86 -15.58
C HIS A 23 -5.47 -19.26 -14.44
N GLU A 24 -5.43 -20.55 -14.11
CA GLU A 24 -4.50 -21.05 -13.09
C GLU A 24 -3.04 -20.82 -13.49
N LYS A 25 -2.66 -21.14 -14.73
CA LYS A 25 -1.30 -20.88 -15.24
C LYS A 25 -0.95 -19.40 -15.25
N ALA A 26 -1.90 -18.53 -15.61
CA ALA A 26 -1.70 -17.08 -15.61
C ALA A 26 -1.44 -16.55 -14.19
N LEU A 27 -2.25 -16.97 -13.21
CA LEU A 27 -2.07 -16.58 -11.81
C LEU A 27 -0.75 -17.12 -11.24
N TYR A 28 -0.46 -18.41 -11.47
CA TYR A 28 0.77 -19.04 -11.01
C TYR A 28 1.99 -18.28 -11.53
N LYS A 29 2.01 -18.00 -12.83
CA LYS A 29 3.10 -17.25 -13.47
C LYS A 29 3.25 -15.85 -12.86
N ALA A 30 2.14 -15.13 -12.69
CA ALA A 30 2.15 -13.77 -12.16
C ALA A 30 2.70 -13.72 -10.72
N VAL A 31 2.26 -14.63 -9.86
CA VAL A 31 2.77 -14.75 -8.48
C VAL A 31 4.26 -15.07 -8.48
N THR A 32 4.69 -16.09 -9.23
CA THR A 32 6.11 -16.48 -9.30
C THR A 32 7.00 -15.35 -9.82
N ASN A 33 6.53 -14.58 -10.81
CA ASN A 33 7.23 -13.40 -11.31
C ASN A 33 7.46 -12.36 -10.21
N VAL A 34 6.42 -12.01 -9.42
CA VAL A 34 6.55 -11.07 -8.30
C VAL A 34 7.47 -11.60 -7.21
N LEU A 35 7.37 -12.89 -6.89
CA LEU A 35 8.19 -13.52 -5.85
C LEU A 35 9.67 -13.54 -6.20
N SER A 36 10.00 -13.63 -7.50
CA SER A 36 11.37 -13.62 -8.00
C SER A 36 12.10 -12.28 -7.88
N LEU A 37 11.39 -11.19 -7.53
CA LEU A 37 11.97 -9.85 -7.46
C LEU A 37 12.78 -9.62 -6.18
N ASP A 38 13.93 -8.95 -6.33
CA ASP A 38 14.77 -8.51 -5.20
C ASP A 38 14.00 -7.67 -4.18
N VAL A 39 13.09 -6.80 -4.64
CA VAL A 39 12.27 -5.98 -3.74
C VAL A 39 11.34 -6.83 -2.89
N THR A 40 10.77 -7.90 -3.45
CA THR A 40 9.90 -8.85 -2.74
C THR A 40 10.71 -9.68 -1.75
N ILE A 41 11.88 -10.19 -2.17
CA ILE A 41 12.81 -10.92 -1.30
C ILE A 41 13.21 -10.06 -0.11
N LYS A 42 13.59 -8.80 -0.34
CA LYS A 42 13.96 -7.85 0.73
C LYS A 42 12.78 -7.53 1.66
N ALA A 43 11.57 -7.40 1.13
CA ALA A 43 10.38 -7.16 1.95
C ALA A 43 10.09 -8.36 2.85
N PHE A 44 10.08 -9.58 2.31
CA PHE A 44 9.83 -10.80 3.07
C PHE A 44 10.96 -11.13 4.05
N ALA A 45 12.20 -10.82 3.69
CA ALA A 45 13.34 -10.96 4.59
C ALA A 45 13.20 -10.05 5.81
N GLN A 46 12.78 -8.80 5.65
CA GLN A 46 12.51 -7.90 6.78
C GLN A 46 11.35 -8.42 7.66
N ILE A 47 10.27 -8.94 7.06
CA ILE A 47 9.17 -9.55 7.83
C ILE A 47 9.66 -10.75 8.63
N LEU A 48 10.47 -11.61 8.02
CA LEU A 48 11.07 -12.76 8.68
C LEU A 48 12.08 -12.35 9.77
N ASP A 49 12.82 -11.27 9.56
CA ASP A 49 13.77 -10.70 10.53
C ASP A 49 13.03 -10.18 11.78
N GLY A 50 11.82 -9.64 11.56
CA GLY A 50 10.88 -9.20 12.58
C GLY A 50 10.97 -7.72 12.93
N LEU A 51 11.91 -6.98 12.30
CA LEU A 51 11.93 -5.53 12.28
C LEU A 51 12.19 -5.01 10.86
N PRO A 52 11.56 -3.90 10.46
CA PRO A 52 11.94 -3.23 9.22
C PRO A 52 13.27 -2.50 9.40
N THR A 53 13.97 -2.30 8.28
CA THR A 53 15.15 -1.44 8.24
C THR A 53 14.76 0.03 8.48
N VAL A 54 15.71 0.85 8.93
CA VAL A 54 15.52 2.31 9.08
C VAL A 54 14.99 2.94 7.78
N ALA A 55 15.49 2.50 6.62
CA ALA A 55 15.04 2.99 5.32
C ALA A 55 13.58 2.61 5.02
N ALA A 56 13.16 1.40 5.37
CA ALA A 56 11.79 0.92 5.14
C ALA A 56 10.76 1.47 6.13
N ALA A 57 11.18 1.75 7.38
CA ALA A 57 10.28 2.21 8.44
C ALA A 57 9.81 3.67 8.27
N GLY A 58 10.59 4.48 7.55
CA GLY A 58 10.33 5.91 7.39
C GLY A 58 10.48 6.67 8.72
N ALA A 59 9.57 7.61 8.99
CA ALA A 59 9.63 8.42 10.20
C ALA A 59 9.08 7.66 11.43
N VAL A 60 9.99 7.31 12.35
CA VAL A 60 9.69 6.67 13.65
C VAL A 60 10.26 7.49 14.82
N PRO A 61 9.74 7.34 16.06
CA PRO A 61 10.31 7.98 17.25
C PRO A 61 11.79 7.63 17.48
N LYS A 62 12.53 8.52 18.14
CA LYS A 62 13.98 8.34 18.39
C LYS A 62 14.28 7.15 19.31
N ASP A 63 13.36 6.84 20.21
CA ASP A 63 13.41 5.73 21.15
C ASP A 63 12.86 4.41 20.55
N HIS A 64 12.42 4.42 19.29
CA HIS A 64 11.91 3.22 18.61
C HIS A 64 13.01 2.15 18.47
N PRO A 65 12.71 0.84 18.67
CA PRO A 65 13.68 -0.25 18.60
C PRO A 65 14.55 -0.26 17.35
N ILE A 66 13.96 -0.02 16.16
CA ILE A 66 14.66 0.15 14.88
C ILE A 66 15.81 1.16 14.97
N VAL A 67 15.59 2.32 15.61
CA VAL A 67 16.60 3.39 15.74
C VAL A 67 17.61 3.03 16.81
N GLN A 68 17.15 2.50 17.94
CA GLN A 68 18.01 2.12 19.08
C GLN A 68 19.00 1.01 18.70
N LEU A 69 18.53 0.02 17.94
CA LEU A 69 19.34 -1.09 17.43
C LEU A 69 20.13 -0.73 16.17
N GLN A 70 19.94 0.47 15.61
CA GLN A 70 20.53 0.90 14.35
C GLN A 70 20.29 -0.12 13.22
N HIS A 71 19.06 -0.61 13.10
CA HIS A 71 18.68 -1.67 12.15
C HIS A 71 18.71 -1.16 10.71
N ARG A 72 19.91 -0.96 10.16
CA ARG A 72 20.16 -0.39 8.82
C ARG A 72 20.07 -1.46 7.73
N ASP A 73 20.53 -2.66 8.06
CA ASP A 73 20.61 -3.80 7.18
C ASP A 73 19.78 -4.95 7.74
N ILE A 74 19.34 -5.84 6.86
CA ILE A 74 18.64 -7.07 7.24
C ILE A 74 19.64 -8.00 7.93
N CYS A 75 19.23 -8.63 9.03
CA CYS A 75 20.09 -9.57 9.76
C CYS A 75 20.54 -10.75 8.89
N ASP A 76 21.71 -11.30 9.23
CA ASP A 76 22.34 -12.37 8.47
C ASP A 76 21.42 -13.60 8.31
N GLY A 77 21.39 -14.13 7.08
CA GLY A 77 20.63 -15.33 6.72
C GLY A 77 19.16 -15.12 6.39
N TYR A 78 18.54 -13.97 6.70
CA TYR A 78 17.12 -13.74 6.37
C TYR A 78 16.86 -13.51 4.89
N LEU A 79 17.82 -12.96 4.14
CA LEU A 79 17.74 -12.90 2.68
C LEU A 79 17.71 -14.30 2.07
N ALA A 80 18.62 -15.20 2.47
CA ALA A 80 18.65 -16.57 1.99
C ALA A 80 17.36 -17.34 2.36
N LYS A 81 16.86 -17.15 3.60
CA LYS A 81 15.58 -17.71 4.02
C LYS A 81 14.42 -17.21 3.15
N ALA A 82 14.38 -15.91 2.86
CA ALA A 82 13.32 -15.32 2.02
C ALA A 82 13.38 -15.82 0.57
N SER A 83 14.58 -15.95 -0.01
CA SER A 83 14.76 -16.52 -1.35
C SER A 83 14.29 -17.97 -1.41
N ALA A 84 14.60 -18.79 -0.40
CA ALA A 84 14.17 -20.19 -0.34
C ALA A 84 12.64 -20.37 -0.25
N LEU A 85 11.89 -19.34 0.16
CA LEU A 85 10.43 -19.40 0.18
C LEU A 85 9.83 -19.54 -1.21
N GLN A 86 10.49 -19.02 -2.25
CA GLN A 86 9.98 -19.09 -3.62
C GLN A 86 9.71 -20.54 -4.05
N GLU A 87 10.58 -21.47 -3.64
CA GLU A 87 10.45 -22.90 -3.95
C GLU A 87 9.30 -23.58 -3.19
N LEU A 88 8.85 -22.96 -2.10
CA LEU A 88 7.81 -23.51 -1.21
C LEU A 88 6.43 -22.90 -1.48
N VAL A 89 6.34 -21.81 -2.25
CA VAL A 89 5.07 -21.17 -2.55
C VAL A 89 4.34 -21.96 -3.64
N ASN A 90 3.23 -22.58 -3.22
CA ASN A 90 2.26 -23.15 -4.14
C ASN A 90 1.01 -22.24 -4.16
N PRO A 91 0.78 -21.47 -5.24
CA PRO A 91 -0.39 -20.62 -5.38
C PRO A 91 -1.71 -21.32 -5.10
N SER A 92 -1.83 -22.61 -5.45
CA SER A 92 -3.03 -23.43 -5.24
C SER A 92 -3.41 -23.62 -3.76
N THR A 93 -2.55 -23.22 -2.82
CA THR A 93 -2.80 -23.25 -1.37
C THR A 93 -3.40 -21.96 -0.81
N PHE A 94 -3.45 -20.89 -1.60
CA PHE A 94 -4.00 -19.61 -1.16
C PHE A 94 -5.52 -19.61 -1.07
N VAL A 95 -6.04 -18.90 -0.08
CA VAL A 95 -7.47 -18.76 0.14
C VAL A 95 -7.92 -17.45 -0.48
N PHE A 96 -8.83 -17.54 -1.45
CA PHE A 96 -9.42 -16.37 -2.08
C PHE A 96 -10.91 -16.28 -1.78
N GLN A 97 -11.46 -15.06 -1.88
CA GLN A 97 -12.90 -14.87 -1.85
C GLN A 97 -13.52 -15.57 -3.07
N PRO A 98 -14.55 -16.43 -2.91
CA PRO A 98 -15.10 -17.22 -4.02
C PRO A 98 -15.55 -16.37 -5.21
N TRP A 99 -16.12 -15.19 -4.94
CA TRP A 99 -16.60 -14.29 -5.98
C TRP A 99 -15.46 -13.66 -6.80
N VAL A 100 -14.27 -13.45 -6.20
CA VAL A 100 -13.09 -12.93 -6.91
C VAL A 100 -12.54 -13.99 -7.86
N LEU A 101 -12.43 -15.25 -7.41
CA LEU A 101 -12.04 -16.37 -8.27
C LEU A 101 -13.03 -16.56 -9.42
N TRP A 102 -14.32 -16.50 -9.13
CA TRP A 102 -15.35 -16.59 -10.16
C TRP A 102 -15.25 -15.44 -11.16
N ALA A 103 -15.10 -14.19 -10.69
CA ALA A 103 -14.99 -13.03 -11.56
C ALA A 103 -13.73 -13.08 -12.44
N PHE A 104 -12.61 -13.59 -11.91
CA PHE A 104 -11.40 -13.84 -12.68
C PHE A 104 -11.64 -14.89 -13.77
N GLN A 105 -12.24 -16.04 -13.42
CA GLN A 105 -12.55 -17.13 -14.34
C GLN A 105 -13.49 -16.70 -15.48
N GLN A 106 -14.40 -15.76 -15.23
CA GLN A 106 -15.32 -15.24 -16.25
C GLN A 106 -14.68 -14.14 -17.13
N ALA A 107 -13.52 -13.60 -16.75
CA ALA A 107 -12.90 -12.50 -17.47
C ALA A 107 -12.09 -13.01 -18.66
N THR A 108 -12.35 -12.47 -19.85
CA THR A 108 -11.61 -12.88 -21.05
C THR A 108 -10.14 -12.45 -20.97
N PRO A 109 -9.17 -13.36 -21.18
CA PRO A 109 -7.76 -13.01 -21.25
C PRO A 109 -7.47 -11.88 -22.24
N GLY A 110 -6.57 -10.97 -21.88
CA GLY A 110 -6.24 -9.79 -22.69
C GLY A 110 -7.17 -8.59 -22.49
N THR A 111 -8.25 -8.73 -21.72
CA THR A 111 -9.11 -7.59 -21.35
C THR A 111 -8.62 -6.88 -20.08
N LYS A 112 -8.96 -5.59 -19.95
CA LYS A 112 -8.69 -4.82 -18.72
C LYS A 112 -9.31 -5.45 -17.47
N GLN A 113 -10.50 -6.05 -17.61
CA GLN A 113 -11.17 -6.75 -16.51
C GLN A 113 -10.35 -7.94 -16.02
N PHE A 114 -9.85 -8.78 -16.94
CA PHE A 114 -8.96 -9.89 -16.59
C PHE A 114 -7.70 -9.40 -15.85
N SER A 115 -7.08 -8.34 -16.36
CA SER A 115 -5.88 -7.75 -15.75
C SER A 115 -6.12 -7.24 -14.32
N LEU A 116 -7.25 -6.59 -14.07
CA LEU A 116 -7.59 -6.10 -12.73
C LEU A 116 -7.79 -7.25 -11.74
N TRP A 117 -8.52 -8.30 -12.13
CA TRP A 117 -8.71 -9.47 -11.28
C TRP A 117 -7.42 -10.24 -11.03
N LEU A 118 -6.55 -10.34 -12.04
CA LEU A 118 -5.22 -10.93 -11.88
C LEU A 118 -4.38 -10.16 -10.86
N VAL A 119 -4.33 -8.82 -10.97
CA VAL A 119 -3.59 -7.96 -10.03
C VAL A 119 -4.14 -8.13 -8.60
N GLU A 120 -5.46 -8.15 -8.42
CA GLU A 120 -6.10 -8.38 -7.12
C GLU A 120 -5.65 -9.72 -6.51
N LEU A 121 -5.72 -10.81 -7.28
CA LEU A 121 -5.31 -12.14 -6.81
C LEU A 121 -3.81 -12.20 -6.47
N VAL A 122 -2.96 -11.53 -7.25
CA VAL A 122 -1.51 -11.44 -6.97
C VAL A 122 -1.25 -10.67 -5.67
N VAL A 123 -1.92 -9.55 -5.44
CA VAL A 123 -1.79 -8.75 -4.21
C VAL A 123 -2.26 -9.55 -3.00
N VAL A 124 -3.40 -10.24 -3.11
CA VAL A 124 -3.92 -11.13 -2.07
C VAL A 124 -2.98 -12.31 -1.79
N SER A 125 -2.32 -12.85 -2.82
CA SER A 125 -1.29 -13.90 -2.65
C SER A 125 -0.08 -13.38 -1.87
N CYS A 126 0.48 -12.24 -2.28
CA CYS A 126 1.63 -11.61 -1.61
C CYS A 126 1.34 -11.33 -0.14
N HIS A 127 0.11 -10.90 0.16
CA HIS A 127 -0.35 -10.69 1.52
C HIS A 127 -0.40 -11.95 2.35
N GLN A 128 -1.03 -13.00 1.83
CA GLN A 128 -1.16 -14.25 2.58
C GLN A 128 0.21 -14.82 2.93
N ILE A 129 1.18 -14.73 2.00
CA ILE A 129 2.57 -15.08 2.24
C ILE A 129 3.14 -14.20 3.36
N ALA A 130 3.10 -12.87 3.21
CA ALA A 130 3.62 -11.92 4.20
C ALA A 130 3.06 -12.17 5.61
N ALA A 131 1.75 -12.34 5.73
CA ALA A 131 1.09 -12.63 6.99
C ALA A 131 1.50 -13.99 7.57
N CYS A 132 1.63 -15.03 6.73
CA CYS A 132 2.16 -16.34 7.16
C CYS A 132 3.62 -16.26 7.63
N LEU A 133 4.45 -15.41 7.02
CA LEU A 133 5.83 -15.20 7.47
C LEU A 133 5.88 -14.44 8.79
N TYR A 134 5.06 -13.41 8.94
CA TYR A 134 4.95 -12.64 10.17
C TYR A 134 4.54 -13.53 11.35
N GLU A 135 3.51 -14.36 11.18
CA GLU A 135 3.00 -15.25 12.24
C GLU A 135 4.02 -16.28 12.74
N ARG A 136 5.05 -16.60 11.96
CA ARG A 136 6.10 -17.53 12.41
C ARG A 136 6.93 -16.96 13.56
N ASP A 137 7.04 -15.63 13.66
CA ASP A 137 7.86 -14.90 14.65
C ASP A 137 9.25 -15.54 14.87
N ALA A 138 9.83 -16.08 13.80
CA ALA A 138 11.06 -16.85 13.82
C ALA A 138 12.31 -15.97 13.61
N GLY A 139 12.12 -14.65 13.65
CA GLY A 139 13.13 -13.63 13.38
C GLY A 139 14.18 -13.46 14.45
N ALA A 140 15.21 -12.67 14.12
CA ALA A 140 16.23 -12.23 15.06
C ALA A 140 15.63 -11.24 16.05
N HIS A 141 14.64 -10.48 15.59
CA HIS A 141 13.86 -9.56 16.40
C HIS A 141 12.45 -10.13 16.59
N LYS A 142 12.15 -10.58 17.81
CA LYS A 142 10.79 -11.08 18.12
C LYS A 142 9.79 -9.93 18.13
N HIS A 143 8.54 -10.21 17.75
CA HIS A 143 7.44 -9.23 17.82
C HIS A 143 7.30 -8.62 19.22
N GLN A 144 7.63 -9.39 20.26
CA GLN A 144 7.60 -8.93 21.65
C GLN A 144 8.45 -7.67 21.88
N LEU A 145 9.60 -7.54 21.22
CA LEU A 145 10.45 -6.35 21.33
C LEU A 145 9.70 -5.07 20.95
N HIS A 146 8.97 -5.11 19.83
CA HIS A 146 8.16 -3.99 19.39
C HIS A 146 6.93 -3.79 20.30
N ARG A 147 6.26 -4.87 20.70
CA ARG A 147 5.08 -4.81 21.59
C ARG A 147 5.40 -4.17 22.94
N ASP A 148 6.53 -4.52 23.55
CA ASP A 148 6.97 -3.97 24.83
C ASP A 148 7.23 -2.47 24.72
N TRP A 149 7.94 -2.05 23.66
CA TRP A 149 8.16 -0.64 23.37
C TRP A 149 6.83 0.10 23.12
N TYR A 150 5.95 -0.45 22.29
CA TYR A 150 4.65 0.16 22.00
C TYR A 150 3.82 0.34 23.27
N ALA A 151 3.75 -0.67 24.14
CA ALA A 151 3.02 -0.59 25.41
C ALA A 151 3.59 0.51 26.33
N MET A 152 4.91 0.70 26.35
CA MET A 152 5.54 1.80 27.08
C MET A 152 5.17 3.17 26.48
N ALA A 153 5.31 3.32 25.16
CA ALA A 153 5.02 4.55 24.45
C ALA A 153 3.54 4.96 24.59
N GLU A 154 2.63 3.99 24.51
CA GLU A 154 1.19 4.20 24.64
C GLU A 154 0.78 4.61 26.06
N ARG A 155 1.39 4.03 27.11
CA ARG A 155 1.19 4.49 28.49
C ARG A 155 1.64 5.94 28.68
N GLY A 156 2.77 6.31 28.09
CA GLY A 156 3.24 7.71 28.09
C GLY A 156 2.23 8.64 27.42
N ARG A 157 1.72 8.25 26.25
CA ARG A 157 0.69 9.00 25.50
C ARG A 157 -0.59 9.21 26.32
N LEU A 158 -1.11 8.16 26.94
CA LEU A 158 -2.32 8.21 27.78
C LEU A 158 -2.11 9.08 29.02
N SER A 159 -0.88 9.18 29.52
CA SER A 159 -0.50 10.05 30.64
C SER A 159 -0.29 11.52 30.22
N GLY A 160 -0.65 11.89 28.98
CA GLY A 160 -0.53 13.25 28.46
C GLY A 160 0.87 13.65 28.01
N GLN A 161 1.83 12.71 27.98
CA GLN A 161 3.13 12.99 27.38
C GLN A 161 2.96 13.08 25.87
N ARG A 162 3.29 14.25 25.30
CA ARG A 162 3.34 14.38 23.84
C ARG A 162 4.50 13.52 23.31
N PRO A 163 4.27 12.58 22.39
CA PRO A 163 5.36 11.85 21.77
C PRO A 163 6.28 12.84 21.05
N ARG A 164 7.60 12.72 21.28
CA ARG A 164 8.60 13.50 20.53
C ARG A 164 8.77 12.87 19.14
N GLY A 165 7.87 13.18 18.20
CA GLY A 165 7.94 12.69 16.83
C GLY A 165 6.63 12.08 16.35
N ALA A 166 6.73 11.04 15.51
CA ALA A 166 5.57 10.31 14.99
C ALA A 166 4.83 9.57 16.13
N TYR A 167 3.53 9.35 15.96
CA TYR A 167 2.78 8.52 16.91
C TYR A 167 3.28 7.08 16.90
N PRO A 168 3.37 6.42 18.07
CA PRO A 168 3.75 5.02 18.14
C PRO A 168 2.73 4.17 17.39
N ARG A 169 3.21 3.20 16.61
CA ARG A 169 2.38 2.31 15.79
C ARG A 169 2.24 0.96 16.49
N PRO A 170 1.08 0.28 16.42
CA PRO A 170 0.86 -0.97 17.13
C PRO A 170 1.67 -2.14 16.56
N VAL A 171 2.09 -2.06 15.30
CA VAL A 171 2.92 -3.08 14.63
C VAL A 171 4.08 -2.40 13.92
N ALA A 172 5.28 -2.99 13.99
CA ALA A 172 6.50 -2.40 13.44
C ALA A 172 6.40 -2.11 11.93
N PHE A 173 5.66 -2.94 11.20
CA PHE A 173 5.43 -2.85 9.76
C PHE A 173 4.15 -2.08 9.36
N SER A 174 3.41 -1.51 10.32
CA SER A 174 2.12 -0.89 10.00
C SER A 174 2.24 0.53 9.47
N HIS A 175 1.24 0.91 8.68
CA HIS A 175 1.04 2.30 8.24
C HIS A 175 0.30 3.12 9.31
N VAL A 176 0.45 4.45 9.26
CA VAL A 176 -0.21 5.37 10.20
C VAL A 176 -1.74 5.29 10.19
N ALA A 177 -2.34 4.82 9.08
CA ALA A 177 -3.78 4.66 8.96
C ALA A 177 -4.31 3.34 9.57
N TYR A 178 -3.44 2.35 9.81
CA TYR A 178 -3.81 1.02 10.32
C TYR A 178 -3.39 0.88 11.77
N TRP A 179 -4.29 1.24 12.67
CA TRP A 179 -4.04 1.37 14.12
C TRP A 179 -4.80 0.32 14.96
N ARG A 180 -5.62 -0.53 14.33
CA ARG A 180 -6.49 -1.52 15.00
C ARG A 180 -6.29 -2.94 14.46
N PRO A 181 -5.12 -3.55 14.73
CA PRO A 181 -4.85 -4.92 14.32
C PRO A 181 -5.87 -5.90 14.90
N ASP A 182 -6.42 -5.62 16.09
CA ASP A 182 -7.42 -6.44 16.77
C ASP A 182 -8.74 -6.65 16.00
N LEU A 183 -9.01 -5.81 14.98
CA LEU A 183 -10.19 -5.95 14.13
C LEU A 183 -9.93 -6.71 12.82
N CYS A 184 -8.67 -7.00 12.53
CA CYS A 184 -8.30 -7.73 11.33
C CYS A 184 -8.43 -9.24 11.56
N PRO A 185 -8.86 -10.03 10.56
CA PRO A 185 -9.02 -11.48 10.69
C PRO A 185 -7.77 -12.22 11.21
N ARG A 186 -6.57 -11.77 10.85
CA ARG A 186 -5.27 -12.31 11.30
C ARG A 186 -4.51 -11.36 12.22
N GLY A 187 -5.19 -10.40 12.85
CA GLY A 187 -4.58 -9.55 13.86
C GLY A 187 -3.48 -8.63 13.29
N GLU A 188 -2.34 -8.61 13.98
CA GLU A 188 -1.15 -7.83 13.60
C GLU A 188 -0.57 -8.20 12.22
N ALA A 189 -0.77 -9.44 11.78
CA ALA A 189 -0.25 -9.91 10.50
C ALA A 189 -0.93 -9.22 9.29
N ASP A 190 -2.14 -8.69 9.48
CA ASP A 190 -2.94 -8.08 8.40
C ASP A 190 -2.69 -6.58 8.21
N VAL A 191 -2.07 -5.89 9.18
CA VAL A 191 -1.91 -4.42 9.18
C VAL A 191 -0.61 -3.92 8.55
N ALA A 192 0.19 -4.81 7.95
CA ALA A 192 1.45 -4.44 7.32
C ALA A 192 1.22 -3.69 5.99
N ALA A 193 1.82 -2.50 5.90
CA ALA A 193 1.92 -1.59 4.75
C ALA A 193 0.66 -0.81 4.29
N LEU A 194 0.88 0.50 4.07
CA LEU A 194 0.25 1.39 3.10
C LEU A 194 1.12 2.66 2.94
N PRO A 195 1.00 3.42 1.83
CA PRO A 195 1.69 4.70 1.62
C PRO A 195 0.95 5.89 2.25
N TYR A 196 1.68 7.01 2.41
CA TYR A 196 1.15 8.29 2.94
C TYR A 196 0.03 8.91 2.07
N THR A 197 -0.04 8.54 0.78
CA THR A 197 -1.12 8.92 -0.15
C THR A 197 -1.40 7.76 -1.10
N LEU A 198 -2.68 7.57 -1.46
CA LEU A 198 -3.11 6.55 -2.42
C LEU A 198 -3.27 7.16 -3.80
N TYR A 199 -2.92 6.39 -4.82
CA TYR A 199 -3.02 6.81 -6.21
C TYR A 199 -3.17 5.60 -7.13
N PRO A 200 -3.98 5.69 -8.20
CA PRO A 200 -3.99 4.69 -9.25
C PRO A 200 -2.70 4.79 -10.06
N PRO A 201 -2.19 3.66 -10.57
CA PRO A 201 -1.16 3.69 -11.59
C PRO A 201 -1.68 4.44 -12.83
N THR A 202 -0.77 5.06 -13.58
CA THR A 202 -1.09 5.52 -14.94
C THR A 202 -1.39 4.32 -15.84
N GLU A 203 -2.00 4.54 -16.99
CA GLU A 203 -2.25 3.46 -17.97
C GLU A 203 -0.94 2.77 -18.36
N THR A 204 0.12 3.53 -18.65
CA THR A 204 1.46 2.99 -18.94
C THR A 204 2.04 2.17 -17.80
N GLN A 205 1.90 2.63 -16.55
CA GLN A 205 2.36 1.88 -15.38
C GLN A 205 1.57 0.58 -15.19
N PHE A 206 0.25 0.63 -15.41
CA PHE A 206 -0.61 -0.53 -15.30
C PHE A 206 -0.32 -1.56 -16.39
N ASP A 207 -0.18 -1.12 -17.64
CA ASP A 207 0.12 -2.00 -18.77
C ASP A 207 1.49 -2.65 -18.62
N ALA A 208 2.50 -1.88 -18.19
CA ALA A 208 3.82 -2.42 -17.87
C ALA A 208 3.75 -3.49 -16.75
N LEU A 209 2.91 -3.26 -15.73
CA LEU A 209 2.71 -4.23 -14.66
C LEU A 209 2.09 -5.51 -15.19
N VAL A 210 1.01 -5.41 -15.97
CA VAL A 210 0.33 -6.58 -16.54
C VAL A 210 1.25 -7.36 -17.48
N ALA A 211 2.00 -6.66 -18.34
CA ALA A 211 2.97 -7.27 -19.24
C ALA A 211 4.06 -8.01 -18.47
N PHE A 212 4.58 -7.43 -17.39
CA PHE A 212 5.52 -8.09 -16.50
C PHE A 212 4.92 -9.34 -15.83
N LEU A 213 3.71 -9.23 -15.26
CA LEU A 213 3.04 -10.34 -14.57
C LEU A 213 2.82 -11.53 -15.51
N LEU A 214 2.49 -11.30 -16.78
CA LEU A 214 2.21 -12.36 -17.76
C LEU A 214 3.46 -12.84 -18.53
N SER A 215 4.60 -12.17 -18.36
CA SER A 215 5.87 -12.49 -19.05
C SER A 215 6.39 -13.90 -18.74
N SER A 216 6.85 -14.61 -19.77
CA SER A 216 7.44 -15.94 -19.64
C SER A 216 8.97 -15.85 -19.51
N PRO A 217 9.61 -16.58 -18.57
CA PRO A 217 11.07 -16.58 -18.44
C PRO A 217 11.79 -17.34 -19.58
N HIS A 218 11.08 -18.22 -20.29
CA HIS A 218 11.63 -19.04 -21.37
C HIS A 218 11.41 -18.47 -22.77
N ASP A 219 10.84 -17.27 -22.84
CA ASP A 219 10.53 -16.59 -24.08
C ASP A 219 11.49 -15.42 -24.23
N ASP A 220 12.35 -15.46 -25.25
CA ASP A 220 13.36 -14.43 -25.47
C ASP A 220 12.72 -13.06 -25.73
N ASP A 221 11.52 -13.04 -26.33
CA ASP A 221 10.72 -11.83 -26.52
C ASP A 221 10.15 -11.29 -25.20
N HIS A 222 10.16 -12.06 -24.11
CA HIS A 222 9.72 -11.58 -22.81
C HIS A 222 10.87 -11.16 -21.90
N ARG A 223 12.13 -11.35 -22.33
CA ARG A 223 13.31 -10.95 -21.55
C ARG A 223 13.33 -9.45 -21.28
N PHE A 224 12.96 -8.62 -22.26
CA PHE A 224 12.93 -7.16 -22.09
C PHE A 224 11.82 -6.70 -21.14
N LEU A 225 10.65 -7.37 -21.14
CA LEU A 225 9.56 -7.07 -20.22
C LEU A 225 9.94 -7.36 -18.76
N ARG A 226 10.70 -8.44 -18.53
CA ARG A 226 11.24 -8.76 -17.21
C ARG A 226 12.30 -7.75 -16.76
N ALA A 227 13.18 -7.35 -17.67
CA ALA A 227 14.19 -6.33 -17.38
C ALA A 227 13.56 -4.95 -17.09
N ALA A 228 12.43 -4.65 -17.72
CA ALA A 228 11.67 -3.42 -17.53
C ALA A 228 10.72 -3.43 -16.32
N CYS A 229 10.82 -4.45 -15.43
CA CYS A 229 9.95 -4.64 -14.27
C CYS A 229 9.54 -3.30 -13.60
N PRO A 230 8.23 -2.97 -13.55
CA PRO A 230 7.78 -1.65 -13.07
C PRO A 230 7.66 -1.57 -11.55
N LEU A 231 7.99 -2.64 -10.83
CA LEU A 231 7.92 -2.69 -9.36
C LEU A 231 9.25 -2.28 -8.73
N PRO A 232 9.24 -1.45 -7.66
CA PRO A 232 8.06 -0.78 -7.08
C PRO A 232 7.49 0.32 -7.98
N ILE A 233 6.16 0.38 -8.10
CA ILE A 233 5.50 1.46 -8.85
C ILE A 233 5.60 2.73 -8.00
N HIS A 234 6.33 3.71 -8.52
CA HIS A 234 6.48 5.00 -7.89
C HIS A 234 5.46 6.01 -8.43
N ALA A 235 4.90 6.79 -7.51
CA ALA A 235 4.10 7.97 -7.82
C ALA A 235 4.93 8.96 -8.64
N THR A 236 4.37 9.40 -9.75
CA THR A 236 4.86 10.52 -10.56
C THR A 236 3.87 11.68 -10.49
N ASN A 237 4.22 12.80 -11.10
CA ASN A 237 3.29 13.93 -11.24
C ASN A 237 2.08 13.61 -12.12
N ASP A 238 2.11 12.53 -12.89
CA ASP A 238 1.02 12.11 -13.79
C ASP A 238 -0.02 11.24 -13.08
N ASN A 239 0.31 10.71 -11.90
CA ASN A 239 -0.63 9.96 -11.06
C ASN A 239 -1.60 10.89 -10.33
N ARG A 240 -2.47 11.55 -11.10
CA ARG A 240 -3.54 12.43 -10.63
C ARG A 240 -4.86 11.72 -10.88
N PRO A 241 -5.36 10.94 -9.91
CA PRO A 241 -5.77 11.51 -8.64
C PRO A 241 -5.04 10.94 -7.42
N ARG A 242 -5.14 11.65 -6.30
CA ARG A 242 -4.54 11.34 -5.00
C ARG A 242 -5.64 11.29 -3.96
N TRP A 243 -5.55 10.31 -3.06
CA TRP A 243 -6.41 10.22 -1.90
C TRP A 243 -5.57 10.26 -0.64
N ASP A 244 -5.96 11.14 0.28
CA ASP A 244 -5.48 11.05 1.66
C ASP A 244 -6.02 9.73 2.23
N PRO A 245 -5.18 8.93 2.92
CA PRO A 245 -5.58 7.64 3.45
C PRO A 245 -6.84 7.72 4.31
N TRP A 246 -7.05 8.81 5.07
CA TRP A 246 -8.24 8.99 5.87
C TRP A 246 -9.50 9.01 5.03
N GLU A 247 -9.56 9.92 4.08
CA GLU A 247 -10.71 10.10 3.21
C GLU A 247 -10.92 8.89 2.30
N ALA A 248 -9.85 8.30 1.79
CA ALA A 248 -9.90 7.07 1.00
C ALA A 248 -10.71 5.98 1.72
N LEU A 249 -10.38 5.75 3.00
CA LEU A 249 -11.01 4.73 3.85
C LEU A 249 -12.44 5.13 4.24
N THR A 250 -12.65 6.38 4.66
CA THR A 250 -13.89 6.82 5.32
C THR A 250 -14.97 7.34 4.39
N LYS A 251 -14.60 7.81 3.19
CA LYS A 251 -15.50 8.49 2.24
C LYS A 251 -15.57 7.80 0.90
N PHE A 252 -14.43 7.32 0.40
CA PHE A 252 -14.34 6.71 -0.93
C PHE A 252 -14.38 5.18 -0.91
N HIS A 253 -14.39 4.58 0.29
CA HIS A 253 -14.37 3.12 0.47
C HIS A 253 -13.23 2.43 -0.30
N ILE A 254 -12.09 3.12 -0.38
CA ILE A 254 -10.85 2.60 -0.96
C ILE A 254 -10.06 2.01 0.19
N PHE A 255 -10.18 0.70 0.36
CA PHE A 255 -9.48 -0.05 1.39
C PHE A 255 -9.08 -1.43 0.90
N ARG A 256 -8.05 -1.97 1.55
CA ARG A 256 -7.64 -3.36 1.41
C ARG A 256 -8.60 -4.32 2.10
N ASP A 257 -8.94 -4.04 3.35
CA ASP A 257 -9.85 -4.84 4.18
C ASP A 257 -10.76 -3.88 4.94
N ASN A 258 -12.08 -4.09 4.85
CA ASN A 258 -13.07 -3.26 5.54
C ASN A 258 -13.14 -3.57 7.04
N ALA A 259 -12.79 -4.79 7.47
CA ALA A 259 -12.85 -5.21 8.86
C ALA A 259 -11.74 -4.57 9.70
N ALA A 260 -10.58 -4.33 9.10
CA ALA A 260 -9.42 -3.65 9.70
C ALA A 260 -9.67 -2.17 10.06
N LEU A 261 -10.81 -1.60 9.65
CA LEU A 261 -11.09 -0.17 9.71
C LEU A 261 -12.10 0.16 10.80
N ALA A 262 -11.66 0.13 12.06
CA ALA A 262 -12.21 1.11 12.98
C ALA A 262 -11.70 2.47 12.53
N VAL A 263 -12.45 3.12 11.65
CA VAL A 263 -12.29 4.52 11.31
C VAL A 263 -12.33 5.31 12.63
N PRO A 264 -11.22 5.97 13.05
CA PRO A 264 -11.30 6.92 14.15
C PRO A 264 -12.51 7.87 14.00
N THR A 265 -13.30 8.01 15.04
CA THR A 265 -14.47 8.91 15.03
C THR A 265 -14.06 10.38 14.92
N VAL A 266 -12.80 10.68 15.20
CA VAL A 266 -12.23 12.02 15.16
C VAL A 266 -11.05 12.05 14.19
N ARG A 267 -11.18 12.87 13.15
CA ARG A 267 -10.06 13.23 12.28
C ARG A 267 -9.07 14.05 13.11
N SER A 268 -7.84 13.58 13.24
CA SER A 268 -6.73 14.48 13.62
C SER A 268 -6.62 15.55 12.54
N LEU A 269 -7.01 16.78 12.88
CA LEU A 269 -7.14 17.93 11.97
C LEU A 269 -5.98 18.03 10.95
N GLY A 270 -6.30 17.87 9.66
CA GLY A 270 -5.40 18.17 8.54
C GLY A 270 -5.05 16.97 7.66
N CYS A 271 -4.73 17.25 6.40
CA CYS A 271 -4.11 16.27 5.52
C CYS A 271 -2.78 15.81 6.12
N THR A 272 -2.50 14.51 6.07
CA THR A 272 -1.32 13.90 6.71
C THR A 272 0.01 14.33 6.08
N SER A 273 -0.03 14.96 4.91
CA SER A 273 1.13 15.52 4.22
C SER A 273 0.72 16.67 3.28
N ILE A 274 1.60 17.66 3.06
CA ILE A 274 1.44 18.71 2.04
C ILE A 274 2.62 18.72 1.05
N ARG A 275 3.36 17.61 0.97
CA ARG A 275 4.55 17.52 0.13
C ARG A 275 4.16 17.40 -1.36
N PRO A 276 4.97 17.94 -2.29
CA PRO A 276 4.79 17.76 -3.74
C PRO A 276 4.60 16.33 -4.21
N ILE A 277 5.33 15.40 -3.62
CA ILE A 277 5.27 13.99 -4.01
C ILE A 277 3.91 13.37 -3.69
N ASP A 278 3.30 13.84 -2.60
CA ASP A 278 1.99 13.41 -2.14
C ASP A 278 0.87 14.15 -2.89
N TRP A 279 1.08 15.43 -3.21
CA TRP A 279 0.14 16.31 -3.92
C TRP A 279 0.85 17.05 -5.06
N PRO A 280 0.83 16.52 -6.29
CA PRO A 280 1.48 17.13 -7.45
C PRO A 280 1.09 18.60 -7.68
N GLU A 281 -0.15 18.95 -7.38
CA GLU A 281 -0.66 20.33 -7.47
C GLU A 281 0.05 21.31 -6.53
N SER A 282 0.68 20.84 -5.45
CA SER A 282 1.55 21.67 -4.59
C SER A 282 2.76 22.22 -5.35
N LEU A 283 3.32 21.40 -6.24
CA LEU A 283 4.44 21.81 -7.10
C LEU A 283 3.97 22.74 -8.21
N ASP A 284 2.80 22.47 -8.79
CA ASP A 284 2.25 23.33 -9.83
C ASP A 284 1.95 24.73 -9.30
N ARG A 285 1.35 24.85 -8.11
CA ARG A 285 1.11 26.16 -7.46
C ARG A 285 2.39 26.96 -7.27
N ARG A 286 3.47 26.30 -6.82
CA ARG A 286 4.79 26.93 -6.72
C ARG A 286 5.31 27.38 -8.08
N THR A 287 5.21 26.50 -9.07
CA THR A 287 5.63 26.78 -10.45
C THR A 287 4.88 27.97 -11.03
N VAL A 288 3.56 28.04 -10.86
CA VAL A 288 2.74 29.19 -11.29
C VAL A 288 3.19 30.46 -10.60
N TYR A 289 3.37 30.45 -9.28
CA TYR A 289 3.82 31.62 -8.53
C TYR A 289 5.17 32.13 -9.03
N ASP A 290 6.15 31.23 -9.19
CA ASP A 290 7.50 31.59 -9.61
C ASP A 290 7.53 32.15 -11.04
N LEU A 291 6.78 31.54 -11.97
CA LEU A 291 6.72 31.97 -13.37
C LEU A 291 5.90 33.26 -13.54
N MET A 292 4.82 33.46 -12.78
CA MET A 292 4.08 34.73 -12.78
C MET A 292 4.93 35.87 -12.22
N ARG A 293 5.69 35.63 -11.14
CA ARG A 293 6.64 36.62 -10.60
C ARG A 293 7.64 37.06 -11.67
N LYS A 294 8.22 36.11 -12.41
CA LYS A 294 9.15 36.39 -13.51
C LYS A 294 8.52 37.21 -14.63
N ARG A 295 7.31 36.82 -15.05
CA ARG A 295 6.54 37.58 -16.05
C ARG A 295 6.32 39.02 -15.60
N ASP A 296 5.93 39.22 -14.34
CA ASP A 296 5.59 40.54 -13.79
C ASP A 296 6.85 41.41 -13.55
N SER A 297 8.02 40.79 -13.33
CA SER A 297 9.32 41.49 -13.25
C SER A 297 10.00 41.71 -14.60
N GLY A 298 9.39 41.25 -15.70
CA GLY A 298 9.96 41.32 -17.06
C GLY A 298 11.13 40.35 -17.30
N GLU A 299 11.33 39.37 -16.42
CA GLU A 299 12.28 38.28 -16.61
C GLU A 299 11.76 37.28 -17.66
N GLU A 300 12.67 36.61 -18.38
CA GLU A 300 12.32 35.51 -19.27
C GLU A 300 11.66 34.36 -18.48
N TYR A 301 10.54 33.87 -18.99
CA TYR A 301 9.77 32.80 -18.36
C TYR A 301 9.22 31.83 -19.40
N ASP A 302 8.98 30.60 -18.97
CA ASP A 302 8.42 29.54 -19.79
C ASP A 302 6.88 29.58 -19.74
N ALA A 303 6.27 30.06 -20.82
CA ALA A 303 4.82 30.20 -20.93
C ALA A 303 4.10 28.84 -21.04
N GLU A 304 4.72 27.84 -21.67
CA GLU A 304 4.15 26.49 -21.79
C GLU A 304 4.11 25.80 -20.44
N LYS A 305 5.21 25.88 -19.67
CA LYS A 305 5.27 25.38 -18.29
C LYS A 305 4.29 26.09 -17.37
N LEU A 306 4.08 27.40 -17.55
CA LEU A 306 3.06 28.14 -16.80
C LEU A 306 1.66 27.62 -17.12
N ALA A 307 1.32 27.44 -18.39
CA ALA A 307 0.03 26.92 -18.83
C ALA A 307 -0.20 25.48 -18.34
N ALA A 308 0.81 24.61 -18.44
CA ALA A 308 0.76 23.24 -17.96
C ALA A 308 0.56 23.17 -16.44
N ALA A 309 1.27 24.01 -15.66
CA ALA A 309 1.09 24.08 -14.21
C ALA A 309 -0.30 24.62 -13.84
N GLN A 310 -0.80 25.64 -14.54
CA GLN A 310 -2.17 26.14 -14.33
C GLN A 310 -3.22 25.06 -14.63
N ALA A 311 -3.06 24.31 -15.71
CA ALA A 311 -3.91 23.17 -16.03
C ALA A 311 -3.82 22.08 -14.94
N GLY A 312 -2.61 21.74 -14.48
CA GLY A 312 -2.37 20.77 -13.40
C GLY A 312 -3.05 21.15 -12.08
N ILE A 313 -3.11 22.44 -11.75
CA ILE A 313 -3.84 22.94 -10.58
C ILE A 313 -5.35 22.72 -10.73
N SER A 314 -5.91 22.79 -11.95
CA SER A 314 -7.36 22.55 -12.13
C SER A 314 -7.77 21.09 -11.92
N TRP A 315 -6.82 20.16 -12.03
CA TRP A 315 -6.99 18.73 -11.75
C TRP A 315 -6.74 18.42 -10.27
N VAL A 316 -7.40 19.17 -9.38
CA VAL A 316 -7.31 18.93 -7.93
C VAL A 316 -8.00 17.63 -7.58
N THR A 317 -7.31 16.82 -6.79
CA THR A 317 -7.79 15.53 -6.34
C THR A 317 -8.82 15.71 -5.22
N PRO A 318 -9.82 14.82 -5.06
CA PRO A 318 -10.97 15.07 -4.17
C PRO A 318 -10.60 15.34 -2.71
N THR A 319 -9.47 14.81 -2.25
CA THR A 319 -8.99 14.92 -0.86
C THR A 319 -7.83 15.90 -0.71
N SER A 320 -7.48 16.63 -1.78
CA SER A 320 -6.34 17.54 -1.78
C SER A 320 -6.38 18.53 -0.62
N PRO A 321 -5.23 18.87 0.01
CA PRO A 321 -5.16 19.98 0.94
C PRO A 321 -5.46 21.33 0.26
N TYR A 322 -5.43 21.43 -1.07
CA TYR A 322 -5.71 22.64 -1.83
C TYR A 322 -7.11 22.69 -2.46
N SER A 323 -7.95 21.67 -2.27
CA SER A 323 -9.34 21.71 -2.74
C SER A 323 -10.13 22.81 -2.02
N HIS A 324 -10.71 23.74 -2.79
CA HIS A 324 -11.58 24.81 -2.31
C HIS A 324 -12.83 24.96 -3.22
N PRO A 325 -14.05 25.09 -2.65
CA PRO A 325 -14.35 24.93 -1.23
C PRO A 325 -13.99 23.52 -0.77
N LYS A 326 -13.58 23.40 0.49
CA LYS A 326 -13.39 22.09 1.11
C LYS A 326 -14.76 21.40 1.06
N PRO A 327 -14.88 20.17 0.52
CA PRO A 327 -16.13 19.41 0.58
C PRO A 327 -16.75 19.47 1.98
N ASP A 328 -18.07 19.53 2.10
CA ASP A 328 -18.77 19.81 3.37
C ASP A 328 -18.35 18.89 4.53
N TRP A 329 -17.90 17.67 4.24
CA TRP A 329 -17.39 16.71 5.22
C TRP A 329 -16.00 17.06 5.80
N LEU A 330 -15.28 18.04 5.25
CA LEU A 330 -14.06 18.62 5.81
C LEU A 330 -14.37 19.77 6.80
N GLN A 331 -15.51 20.45 6.65
CA GLN A 331 -15.93 21.55 7.53
C GLN A 331 -16.36 21.06 8.93
N ASN A 332 -16.86 19.83 9.02
CA ASN A 332 -17.29 19.20 10.28
C ASN A 332 -16.15 18.79 11.24
N SER A 333 -14.90 19.20 10.96
CA SER A 333 -13.76 18.97 11.84
C SER A 333 -13.30 20.22 12.61
N ILE A 334 -13.95 21.38 12.39
CA ILE A 334 -13.68 22.55 13.24
C ILE A 334 -14.16 22.21 14.65
N TRP A 335 -13.20 22.19 15.55
CA TRP A 335 -13.38 22.11 17.00
C TRP A 335 -14.32 23.25 17.43
N ASN A 336 -15.63 23.01 17.44
CA ASN A 336 -16.57 23.82 18.21
C ASN A 336 -16.47 23.40 19.68
N GLY A 337 -15.29 23.58 20.27
CA GLY A 337 -15.14 23.47 21.71
C GLY A 337 -15.17 24.86 22.32
N ARG A 338 -16.26 25.09 23.06
CA ARG A 338 -16.21 25.86 24.29
C ARG A 338 -15.42 25.10 25.34
#